data_AF-A0A7I7TYL2-F1
#
_entry.id   AF-A0A7I7TYL2-F1
#
_cell.length_a   1.000
_cell.length_b   1.000
_cell.length_c   1.000
_cell.angle_alpha   90.00
_cell.angle_beta   90.00
_cell.angle_gamma   90.00
#
_symmetry.space_group_name_H-M   'P 1'
#
loop_
_entity.id
_entity.type
_entity.pdbx_description
1 polymer ?
#
loop_
_entity_poly.entity_id
_entity_poly.type
_entity_poly.pdbx_seq_one_letter_code
_entity_poly.pdbx_strand_id
1 'polypeptide(L)'
;MFDGLFGIDPGASEEDLRMLVERCEQLKSKAAAAQARATALWAAKHAAAEQAAGIPQKRRGKGLASEIALARRDAPVKGNTHLGVAKALVLEMPYTLAALQAGALSEYRATLIVRESACLSLAHRRQLDAEMCADMRRLTGWGDSRVAGEAKQITARLDAAAVVERNNRAAGARCVTTRPAPNGMVYVTFLMPLSQGIGMYAALQRAATVTGDGRSARAGDDRHGL
;
A
#
# COMPACT_ATOMS: atom_id res chain seq x y z
N MET A 1 27.72 14.75 25.54
CA MET A 1 26.84 15.94 25.53
C MET A 1 25.37 15.56 25.81
N PHE A 2 25.07 14.50 26.60
CA PHE A 2 23.71 14.11 26.99
C PHE A 2 23.44 14.17 28.50
N ASP A 3 24.49 14.40 29.31
CA ASP A 3 24.49 14.21 30.76
C ASP A 3 23.60 15.18 31.55
N GLY A 4 23.04 16.19 30.90
CA GLY A 4 22.08 17.14 31.50
C GLY A 4 20.72 17.20 30.79
N LEU A 5 20.49 16.43 29.72
CA LEU A 5 19.25 16.56 28.93
C LEU A 5 18.04 15.91 29.62
N PHE A 6 18.29 14.97 30.53
CA PHE A 6 17.28 14.15 31.20
C PHE A 6 17.37 14.21 32.74
N GLY A 7 18.07 15.20 33.29
CA GLY A 7 18.10 15.43 34.74
C GLY A 7 16.69 15.76 35.23
N ILE A 8 16.16 14.96 36.16
CA ILE A 8 14.87 15.19 36.79
C ILE A 8 15.14 15.80 38.16
N ASP A 9 14.70 17.04 38.37
CA ASP A 9 14.75 17.69 39.68
C ASP A 9 13.62 17.12 40.56
N PRO A 10 13.92 16.48 41.71
CA PRO A 10 12.89 16.02 42.64
C PRO A 10 11.98 17.13 43.20
N GLY A 11 12.41 18.40 43.13
CA GLY A 11 11.63 19.57 43.51
C GLY A 11 10.80 20.19 42.37
N ALA A 12 10.81 19.60 41.17
CA ALA A 12 10.09 20.12 40.01
C ALA A 12 8.56 20.14 40.22
N SER A 13 7.88 21.12 39.64
CA SER A 13 6.42 21.19 39.66
C SER A 13 5.79 20.13 38.76
N GLU A 14 4.49 19.82 38.96
CA GLU A 14 3.74 18.92 38.07
C GLU A 14 3.74 19.40 36.60
N GLU A 15 3.72 20.72 36.39
CA GLU A 15 3.80 21.32 35.06
C GLU A 15 5.17 21.11 34.42
N ASP A 16 6.25 21.29 35.17
CA ASP A 16 7.61 21.03 34.67
C ASP A 16 7.82 19.55 34.32
N LEU A 17 7.31 18.64 35.15
CA LEU A 17 7.35 17.20 34.88
C LEU A 17 6.56 16.84 33.62
N ARG A 18 5.38 17.43 33.41
CA ARG A 18 4.60 17.25 32.18
C ARG A 18 5.37 17.75 30.95
N MET A 19 5.93 18.96 30.99
CA MET A 19 6.73 19.52 29.89
C MET A 19 7.95 18.65 29.57
N LEU A 20 8.60 18.07 30.58
CA LEU A 20 9.72 17.14 30.39
C LEU A 20 9.27 15.88 29.62
N VAL A 21 8.14 15.29 30.01
CA VAL A 21 7.58 14.12 29.32
C VAL A 21 7.22 14.45 27.87
N GLU A 22 6.57 15.60 27.63
CA GLU A 22 6.25 16.07 26.27
C GLU A 22 7.51 16.23 25.40
N ARG A 23 8.59 16.80 25.96
CA ARG A 23 9.87 16.94 25.27
C ARG A 23 10.52 15.60 24.97
N CYS A 24 10.46 14.64 25.89
CA CYS A 24 10.94 13.27 25.67
C CYS A 24 10.19 12.58 24.52
N GLU A 25 8.87 12.73 24.43
CA GLU A 25 8.09 12.19 23.31
C GLU A 25 8.42 12.84 21.97
N GLN A 26 8.66 14.16 21.94
CA GLN A 26 9.15 14.83 20.74
C GLN A 26 10.53 14.31 20.31
N LEU A 27 11.43 14.07 21.27
CA LEU A 27 12.75 13.51 21.00
C LEU A 27 12.67 12.09 20.47
N LYS A 28 11.79 11.24 21.02
CA LYS A 28 11.54 9.89 20.49
C LYS A 28 11.08 9.93 19.04
N SER A 29 10.15 10.82 18.72
CA SER A 29 9.61 10.98 17.37
C SER A 29 10.68 11.45 16.37
N LYS A 30 11.49 12.45 16.76
CA LYS A 30 12.64 12.92 15.98
C LYS A 30 13.69 11.82 15.77
N ALA A 31 14.01 11.06 16.81
CA ALA A 31 14.94 9.95 16.73
C ALA A 31 14.42 8.85 15.79
N ALA A 32 13.13 8.51 15.87
CA ALA A 32 12.50 7.54 14.98
C ALA A 32 12.54 8.00 13.51
N ALA A 33 12.28 9.28 13.22
CA ALA A 33 12.44 9.81 11.87
C ALA A 33 13.89 9.75 11.36
N ALA A 34 14.86 10.03 12.23
CA ALA A 34 16.27 9.88 11.90
C ALA A 34 16.64 8.42 11.62
N GLN A 35 16.13 7.48 12.43
CA GLN A 35 16.29 6.04 12.20
C GLN A 35 15.68 5.60 10.87
N ALA A 36 14.48 6.08 10.51
CA ALA A 36 13.86 5.79 9.22
C ALA A 36 14.73 6.28 8.04
N ARG A 37 15.22 7.52 8.10
CA ARG A 37 16.13 8.09 7.08
C ARG A 37 17.44 7.32 6.97
N ALA A 38 18.07 7.01 8.09
CA ALA A 38 19.32 6.24 8.13
C ALA A 38 19.12 4.82 7.58
N THR A 39 18.02 4.17 7.93
CA THR A 39 17.66 2.82 7.46
C THR A 39 17.44 2.80 5.94
N ALA A 40 16.71 3.79 5.40
CA ALA A 40 16.50 3.89 3.95
C ALA A 40 17.83 4.14 3.20
N LEU A 41 18.69 5.00 3.74
CA LEU A 41 20.01 5.27 3.16
C LEU A 41 20.93 4.05 3.23
N TRP A 42 20.93 3.32 4.35
CA TRP A 42 21.69 2.08 4.52
C TRP A 42 21.23 1.03 3.50
N ALA A 43 19.91 0.87 3.32
CA ALA A 43 19.36 -0.03 2.32
C ALA A 43 19.76 0.34 0.88
N ALA A 44 19.79 1.63 0.55
CA ALA A 44 20.25 2.10 -0.76
C ALA A 44 21.73 1.82 -0.99
N LYS A 45 22.59 2.09 0.01
CA LYS A 45 24.03 1.79 -0.05
C LYS A 45 24.31 0.29 -0.16
N HIS A 46 23.59 -0.53 0.61
CA HIS A 46 23.71 -1.98 0.55
C HIS A 46 23.35 -2.51 -0.84
N ALA A 47 22.21 -2.07 -1.40
CA ALA A 47 21.78 -2.47 -2.74
C ALA A 47 22.79 -2.05 -3.83
N ALA A 48 23.37 -0.85 -3.72
CA ALA A 48 24.40 -0.38 -4.64
C ALA A 48 25.69 -1.20 -4.54
N ALA A 49 26.13 -1.56 -3.34
CA ALA A 49 27.31 -2.40 -3.11
C ALA A 49 27.10 -3.81 -3.70
N GLU A 50 25.94 -4.43 -3.47
CA GLU A 50 25.62 -5.74 -4.04
C GLU A 50 25.55 -5.70 -5.57
N GLN A 51 25.07 -4.60 -6.15
CA GLN A 51 25.07 -4.40 -7.60
C GLN A 51 26.49 -4.29 -8.15
N ALA A 52 27.35 -3.50 -7.51
CA ALA A 52 28.75 -3.34 -7.91
C ALA A 52 29.54 -4.65 -7.78
N ALA A 53 29.22 -5.48 -6.79
CA ALA A 53 29.79 -6.81 -6.61
C ALA A 53 29.22 -7.87 -7.58
N GLY A 54 28.34 -7.50 -8.51
CA GLY A 54 27.76 -8.42 -9.50
C GLY A 54 26.79 -9.45 -8.90
N ILE A 55 26.28 -9.23 -7.68
CA ILE A 55 25.33 -10.15 -7.06
C ILE A 55 24.04 -10.16 -7.89
N PRO A 56 23.53 -11.34 -8.31
CA PRO A 56 22.27 -11.43 -9.06
C PRO A 56 21.11 -10.81 -8.29
N GLN A 57 20.21 -10.13 -8.98
CA GLN A 57 19.07 -9.42 -8.36
C GLN A 57 18.25 -10.31 -7.40
N LYS A 58 18.05 -11.59 -7.76
CA LYS A 58 17.35 -12.60 -6.93
C LYS A 58 18.01 -12.89 -5.58
N ARG A 59 19.29 -12.56 -5.41
CA ARG A 59 20.09 -12.81 -4.20
C ARG A 59 20.36 -11.56 -3.36
N ARG A 60 20.01 -10.37 -3.86
CA ARG A 60 20.25 -9.10 -3.18
C ARG A 60 19.36 -8.89 -1.96
N GLY A 61 19.82 -8.10 -1.00
CA GLY A 61 19.09 -7.66 0.19
C GLY A 61 18.96 -8.72 1.28
N LYS A 62 19.67 -9.85 1.18
CA LYS A 62 19.68 -10.88 2.23
C LYS A 62 20.41 -10.35 3.47
N GLY A 63 19.91 -10.65 4.67
CA GLY A 63 20.56 -10.32 5.94
C GLY A 63 20.31 -8.89 6.45
N LEU A 64 20.16 -7.91 5.55
CA LEU A 64 20.02 -6.49 5.92
C LEU A 64 18.87 -6.24 6.93
N ALA A 65 17.71 -6.86 6.75
CA ALA A 65 16.59 -6.70 7.68
C ALA A 65 16.95 -7.16 9.10
N SER A 66 17.67 -8.27 9.24
CA SER A 66 18.13 -8.78 10.54
C SER A 66 19.17 -7.85 11.17
N GLU A 67 20.09 -7.28 10.37
CA GLU A 67 21.06 -6.29 10.83
C GLU A 67 20.39 -5.01 11.34
N ILE A 68 19.35 -4.54 10.64
CA ILE A 68 18.52 -3.41 11.08
C ILE A 68 17.84 -3.71 12.41
N ALA A 69 17.22 -4.90 12.56
CA ALA A 69 16.59 -5.29 13.81
C ALA A 69 17.60 -5.33 14.97
N LEU A 70 18.79 -5.90 14.72
CA LEU A 70 19.88 -5.95 15.70
C LEU A 70 20.32 -4.54 16.13
N ALA A 71 20.56 -3.64 15.17
CA ALA A 71 20.92 -2.26 15.44
C ALA A 71 19.86 -1.52 16.27
N ARG A 72 18.58 -1.86 16.06
CA ARG A 72 17.43 -1.33 16.83
C ARG A 72 17.17 -2.06 18.15
N ARG A 73 17.95 -3.09 18.49
CA ARG A 73 17.74 -3.97 19.67
C ARG A 73 16.36 -4.61 19.70
N ASP A 74 15.86 -5.00 18.53
CA ASP A 74 14.55 -5.59 18.33
C ASP A 74 14.66 -7.03 17.82
N ALA A 75 13.58 -7.81 17.94
CA ALA A 75 13.53 -9.16 17.41
C ALA A 75 13.75 -9.19 15.88
N PRO A 76 14.49 -10.17 15.31
CA PRO A 76 14.79 -10.23 13.88
C PRO A 76 13.56 -10.11 12.97
N VAL A 77 12.43 -10.67 13.40
CA VAL A 77 11.15 -10.62 12.68
C VAL A 77 10.62 -9.20 12.44
N LYS A 78 11.01 -8.22 13.28
CA LYS A 78 10.63 -6.80 13.10
C LYS A 78 11.48 -6.07 12.07
N GLY A 79 12.61 -6.64 11.66
CA GLY A 79 13.55 -6.00 10.72
C GLY A 79 12.91 -5.63 9.39
N ASN A 80 12.07 -6.52 8.83
CA ASN A 80 11.34 -6.26 7.60
C ASN A 80 10.34 -5.11 7.75
N THR A 81 9.65 -5.02 8.89
CA THR A 81 8.74 -3.91 9.19
C THR A 81 9.51 -2.60 9.24
N HIS A 82 10.62 -2.55 9.98
CA HIS A 82 11.46 -1.35 10.09
C HIS A 82 12.00 -0.90 8.73
N LEU A 83 12.50 -1.83 7.93
CA LEU A 83 12.98 -1.56 6.58
C LEU A 83 11.86 -1.08 5.63
N GLY A 84 10.68 -1.71 5.71
CA GLY A 84 9.51 -1.35 4.90
C GLY A 84 8.98 0.04 5.23
N VAL A 85 8.81 0.32 6.53
CA VAL A 85 8.39 1.64 7.03
C VAL A 85 9.39 2.72 6.64
N ALA A 86 10.69 2.48 6.85
CA ALA A 86 11.73 3.42 6.45
C ALA A 86 11.68 3.78 4.96
N LYS A 87 11.55 2.77 4.08
CA LYS A 87 11.44 3.00 2.64
C LYS A 87 10.18 3.77 2.27
N ALA A 88 9.03 3.38 2.82
CA ALA A 88 7.76 4.06 2.55
C ALA A 88 7.81 5.55 2.97
N LEU A 89 8.24 5.83 4.20
CA LEU A 89 8.34 7.20 4.71
C LEU A 89 9.28 8.07 3.88
N VAL A 90 10.45 7.57 3.52
CA VAL A 90 11.49 8.37 2.86
C VAL A 90 11.24 8.56 1.36
N LEU A 91 10.73 7.54 0.68
CA LEU A 91 10.62 7.55 -0.78
C LEU A 91 9.22 7.92 -1.28
N GLU A 92 8.20 7.72 -0.45
CA GLU A 92 6.80 7.72 -0.89
C GLU A 92 5.91 8.65 -0.04
N MET A 93 6.24 8.87 1.24
CA MET A 93 5.36 9.55 2.20
C MET A 93 6.07 10.70 2.96
N PRO A 94 6.50 11.77 2.25
CA PRO A 94 7.26 12.87 2.84
C PRO A 94 6.50 13.67 3.91
N TYR A 95 5.17 13.79 3.82
CA TYR A 95 4.38 14.53 4.82
C TYR A 95 4.30 13.78 6.15
N THR A 96 4.10 12.45 6.10
CA THR A 96 4.12 11.60 7.29
C THR A 96 5.52 11.61 7.93
N LEU A 97 6.58 11.57 7.13
CA LEU A 97 7.95 11.71 7.63
C LEU A 97 8.16 13.07 8.30
N ALA A 98 7.70 14.16 7.68
CA ALA A 98 7.81 15.50 8.24
C ALA A 98 7.03 15.64 9.56
N ALA A 99 5.84 15.04 9.65
CA ALA A 99 5.02 15.04 10.88
C ALA A 99 5.70 14.26 12.01
N LEU A 100 6.37 13.13 11.70
CA LEU A 100 7.18 12.38 12.65
C LEU A 100 8.41 13.20 13.11
N GLN A 101 9.09 13.89 12.19
CA GLN A 101 10.22 14.79 12.50
C GLN A 101 9.82 15.98 13.37
N ALA A 102 8.63 16.52 13.16
CA ALA A 102 8.09 17.61 13.97
C ALA A 102 7.62 17.14 15.36
N GLY A 103 7.44 15.82 15.56
CA GLY A 103 6.85 15.26 16.78
C GLY A 103 5.32 15.36 16.83
N ALA A 104 4.67 15.69 15.70
CA ALA A 104 3.21 15.66 15.57
C ALA A 104 2.65 14.24 15.50
N LEU A 105 3.48 13.27 15.09
CA LEU A 105 3.20 11.84 15.14
C LEU A 105 4.25 11.12 15.99
N SER A 106 3.80 10.10 16.72
CA SER A 106 4.68 9.08 17.27
C SER A 106 5.10 8.09 16.18
N GLU A 107 6.19 7.35 16.41
CA GLU A 107 6.64 6.28 15.50
C GLU A 107 5.54 5.25 15.22
N TYR A 108 4.79 4.88 16.26
CA TYR A 108 3.73 3.90 16.13
C TYR A 108 2.60 4.40 15.22
N ARG A 109 2.18 5.66 15.35
CA ARG A 109 1.16 6.26 14.49
C ARG A 109 1.62 6.39 13.04
N ALA A 110 2.88 6.79 12.81
CA ALA A 110 3.45 6.78 11.47
C ALA A 110 3.44 5.36 10.86
N THR A 111 3.73 4.34 11.67
CA THR A 111 3.67 2.93 11.25
C THR A 111 2.24 2.50 10.89
N LEU A 112 1.22 2.94 11.62
CA LEU A 112 -0.18 2.68 11.29
C LEU A 112 -0.54 3.25 9.91
N ILE A 113 -0.19 4.51 9.64
CA ILE A 113 -0.46 5.15 8.34
C ILE A 113 0.22 4.38 7.21
N VAL A 114 1.50 4.03 7.37
CA VAL A 114 2.23 3.23 6.36
C VAL A 114 1.54 1.88 6.14
N ARG A 115 1.14 1.18 7.21
CA ARG A 115 0.47 -0.12 7.13
C ARG A 115 -0.86 -0.04 6.37
N GLU A 116 -1.68 0.96 6.66
CA GLU A 116 -2.97 1.16 5.96
C GLU A 116 -2.77 1.51 4.47
N SER A 117 -1.62 2.07 4.10
CA SER A 117 -1.31 2.41 2.70
C SER A 117 -0.72 1.26 1.88
N ALA A 118 -0.51 0.08 2.48
CA ALA A 118 0.26 -1.01 1.89
C ALA A 118 -0.32 -1.55 0.57
N CYS A 119 -1.65 -1.53 0.41
CA CYS A 119 -2.33 -1.99 -0.82
C CYS A 119 -2.37 -0.94 -1.95
N LEU A 120 -2.07 0.33 -1.64
CA LEU A 120 -2.21 1.42 -2.60
C LEU A 120 -1.05 1.46 -3.61
N SER A 121 -1.34 1.98 -4.81
CA SER A 121 -0.31 2.38 -5.77
C SER A 121 0.57 3.51 -5.20
N LEU A 122 1.76 3.73 -5.77
CA LEU A 122 2.64 4.83 -5.34
C LEU A 122 1.93 6.20 -5.40
N ALA A 123 1.15 6.44 -6.46
CA ALA A 123 0.42 7.69 -6.63
C ALA A 123 -0.67 7.87 -5.54
N HIS A 124 -1.45 6.81 -5.28
CA HIS A 124 -2.49 6.86 -4.25
C HIS A 124 -1.90 6.92 -2.84
N ARG A 125 -0.76 6.27 -2.60
CA ARG A 125 -0.05 6.39 -1.32
C ARG A 125 0.44 7.82 -1.07
N ARG A 126 0.97 8.50 -2.08
CA ARG A 126 1.33 9.93 -2.00
C ARG A 126 0.12 10.82 -1.74
N GLN A 127 -1.02 10.49 -2.33
CA GLN A 127 -2.26 11.20 -2.06
C GLN A 127 -2.72 10.99 -0.60
N LEU A 128 -2.71 9.74 -0.11
CA LEU A 128 -3.01 9.43 1.28
C LEU A 128 -2.07 10.20 2.23
N ASP A 129 -0.77 10.20 1.95
CA ASP A 129 0.23 10.92 2.74
C ASP A 129 -0.10 12.41 2.87
N ALA A 130 -0.42 13.07 1.75
CA ALA A 130 -0.79 14.48 1.72
C ALA A 130 -2.10 14.73 2.49
N GLU A 131 -3.14 13.95 2.24
CA GLU A 131 -4.44 14.13 2.89
C GLU A 131 -4.38 13.90 4.41
N MET A 132 -3.53 12.96 4.86
CA MET A 132 -3.34 12.65 6.27
C MET A 132 -2.48 13.67 6.99
N CYS A 133 -1.38 14.13 6.39
CA CYS A 133 -0.29 14.77 7.13
C CYS A 133 0.18 16.12 6.58
N ALA A 134 -0.35 16.63 5.47
CA ALA A 134 0.05 17.94 4.95
C ALA A 134 -0.27 19.07 5.94
N ASP A 135 -1.43 19.00 6.63
CA ASP A 135 -1.74 19.87 7.76
C ASP A 135 -1.55 19.13 9.09
N MET A 136 -0.36 19.29 9.67
CA MET A 136 0.02 18.64 10.92
C MET A 136 -0.86 19.06 12.11
N ARG A 137 -1.51 20.23 12.06
CA ARG A 137 -2.37 20.73 13.16
C ARG A 137 -3.58 19.83 13.37
N ARG A 138 -4.03 19.15 12.31
CA ARG A 138 -5.15 18.20 12.40
C ARG A 138 -4.82 16.99 13.24
N LEU A 139 -3.53 16.63 13.38
CA LEU A 139 -3.07 15.45 14.12
C LEU A 139 -3.06 15.68 15.63
N THR A 140 -3.12 16.93 16.08
CA THR A 140 -3.13 17.28 17.50
C THR A 140 -4.36 16.65 18.18
N GLY A 141 -4.13 15.95 19.29
CA GLY A 141 -5.17 15.27 20.06
C GLY A 141 -5.70 13.98 19.44
N TRP A 142 -5.18 13.51 18.30
CA TRP A 142 -5.58 12.22 17.74
C TRP A 142 -4.99 11.07 18.56
N GLY A 143 -5.83 10.09 18.88
CA GLY A 143 -5.40 8.78 19.37
C GLY A 143 -5.11 7.80 18.23
N ASP A 144 -4.54 6.65 18.58
CA ASP A 144 -4.11 5.63 17.61
C ASP A 144 -5.29 5.12 16.76
N SER A 145 -6.45 4.89 17.38
CA SER A 145 -7.66 4.45 16.69
C SER A 145 -8.16 5.46 15.65
N ARG A 146 -8.02 6.77 15.95
CA ARG A 146 -8.42 7.82 15.01
C ARG A 146 -7.47 7.88 13.82
N VAL A 147 -6.16 7.82 14.08
CA VAL A 147 -5.15 7.77 13.01
C VAL A 147 -5.39 6.57 12.08
N ALA A 148 -5.59 5.39 12.65
CA ALA A 148 -5.87 4.18 11.88
C ALA A 148 -7.20 4.27 11.11
N GLY A 149 -8.25 4.80 11.75
CA GLY A 149 -9.57 4.95 11.13
C GLY A 149 -9.56 5.90 9.93
N GLU A 150 -8.95 7.07 10.07
CA GLU A 150 -8.84 8.07 8.99
C GLU A 150 -7.98 7.54 7.84
N ALA A 151 -6.82 6.94 8.14
CA ALA A 151 -5.97 6.33 7.11
C ALA A 151 -6.71 5.23 6.35
N LYS A 152 -7.43 4.36 7.07
CA LYS A 152 -8.25 3.29 6.47
C LYS A 152 -9.37 3.84 5.59
N GLN A 153 -10.05 4.90 6.01
CA GLN A 153 -11.11 5.53 5.23
C GLN A 153 -10.57 6.11 3.91
N ILE A 154 -9.43 6.82 3.97
CA ILE A 154 -8.78 7.38 2.78
C ILE A 154 -8.29 6.25 1.86
N THR A 155 -7.65 5.22 2.42
CA THR A 155 -7.24 4.02 1.67
C THR A 155 -8.42 3.39 0.94
N ALA A 156 -9.52 3.11 1.63
CA ALA A 156 -10.69 2.47 1.03
C ALA A 156 -11.27 3.30 -0.13
N ARG A 157 -11.33 4.62 0.02
CA ARG A 157 -11.80 5.53 -1.04
C ARG A 157 -10.86 5.52 -2.26
N LEU A 158 -9.55 5.56 -2.05
CA LEU A 158 -8.56 5.57 -3.12
C LEU A 158 -8.45 4.22 -3.83
N ASP A 159 -8.58 3.11 -3.11
CA ASP A 159 -8.58 1.77 -3.68
C ASP A 159 -9.81 1.53 -4.56
N ALA A 160 -11.00 1.93 -4.08
CA ALA A 160 -12.23 1.88 -4.88
C ALA A 160 -12.10 2.70 -6.18
N ALA A 161 -11.55 3.91 -6.10
CA ALA A 161 -11.29 4.74 -7.27
C ALA A 161 -10.30 4.06 -8.25
N ALA A 162 -9.24 3.42 -7.72
CA ALA A 162 -8.27 2.68 -8.52
C ALA A 162 -8.89 1.52 -9.30
N VAL A 163 -9.77 0.75 -8.66
CA VAL A 163 -10.47 -0.38 -9.28
C VAL A 163 -11.37 0.11 -10.41
N VAL A 164 -12.15 1.16 -10.18
CA VAL A 164 -13.00 1.76 -11.22
C VAL A 164 -12.17 2.24 -12.40
N GLU A 165 -11.06 2.94 -12.13
CA GLU A 165 -10.18 3.43 -13.19
C GLU A 165 -9.55 2.28 -13.99
N ARG A 166 -9.12 1.21 -13.32
CA ARG A 166 -8.57 0.02 -13.98
C ARG A 166 -9.59 -0.66 -14.88
N ASN A 167 -10.83 -0.80 -14.40
CA ASN A 167 -11.93 -1.36 -15.19
C ASN A 167 -12.23 -0.50 -16.42
N ASN A 168 -12.24 0.82 -16.26
CA ASN A 168 -12.45 1.76 -17.37
C ASN A 168 -11.31 1.69 -18.39
N ARG A 169 -10.05 1.63 -17.95
CA ARG A 169 -8.89 1.44 -18.86
C ARG A 169 -8.96 0.10 -19.58
N ALA A 170 -9.34 -0.98 -18.90
CA ALA A 170 -9.49 -2.31 -19.49
C ALA A 170 -10.56 -2.35 -20.60
N ALA A 171 -11.62 -1.54 -20.49
CA ALA A 171 -12.64 -1.42 -21.53
C ALA A 171 -12.09 -0.88 -22.87
N GLY A 172 -10.92 -0.23 -22.87
CA GLY A 172 -10.21 0.19 -24.08
C GLY A 172 -9.54 -0.95 -24.84
N ALA A 173 -9.25 -2.07 -24.18
CA ALA A 173 -8.69 -3.28 -24.82
C ALA A 173 -9.74 -4.13 -25.54
N ARG A 174 -10.98 -3.64 -25.65
CA ARG A 174 -12.08 -4.37 -26.29
C ARG A 174 -11.75 -4.70 -27.74
N CYS A 175 -11.94 -5.94 -28.14
CA CYS A 175 -11.69 -6.38 -29.51
C CYS A 175 -12.54 -7.60 -29.88
N VAL A 176 -12.68 -7.81 -31.18
CA VAL A 176 -13.29 -9.00 -31.77
C VAL A 176 -12.27 -9.64 -32.68
N THR A 177 -12.04 -10.94 -32.50
CA THR A 177 -11.12 -11.71 -33.31
C THR A 177 -11.79 -12.97 -33.80
N THR A 178 -11.41 -13.45 -34.98
CA THR A 178 -11.94 -14.67 -35.57
C THR A 178 -10.84 -15.68 -35.85
N ARG A 179 -11.13 -16.97 -35.70
CA ARG A 179 -10.24 -18.07 -36.07
C ARG A 179 -11.02 -19.15 -36.84
N PRO A 180 -10.57 -19.60 -38.02
CA PRO A 180 -11.22 -20.70 -38.73
C PRO A 180 -11.24 -22.01 -37.93
N ALA A 181 -12.28 -22.81 -38.16
CA ALA A 181 -12.44 -24.17 -37.64
C ALA A 181 -12.80 -25.15 -38.78
N PRO A 182 -12.65 -26.47 -38.59
CA PRO A 182 -13.02 -27.47 -39.60
C PRO A 182 -14.48 -27.36 -40.06
N ASN A 183 -14.77 -27.92 -41.23
CA ASN A 183 -16.14 -28.03 -41.78
C ASN A 183 -16.83 -26.68 -42.06
N GLY A 184 -16.07 -25.66 -42.46
CA GLY A 184 -16.61 -24.33 -42.77
C GLY A 184 -17.08 -23.53 -41.55
N MET A 185 -16.64 -23.93 -40.34
CA MET A 185 -16.99 -23.27 -39.09
C MET A 185 -15.97 -22.18 -38.71
N VAL A 186 -16.34 -21.26 -37.81
CA VAL A 186 -15.45 -20.20 -37.32
C VAL A 186 -15.66 -19.95 -35.82
N TYR A 187 -14.57 -19.76 -35.08
CA TYR A 187 -14.61 -19.22 -33.73
C TYR A 187 -14.60 -17.70 -33.78
N VAL A 188 -15.54 -17.06 -33.09
CA VAL A 188 -15.54 -15.61 -32.84
C VAL A 188 -15.27 -15.40 -31.36
N THR A 189 -14.22 -14.66 -31.03
CA THR A 189 -13.82 -14.35 -29.66
C THR A 189 -13.97 -12.86 -29.41
N PHE A 190 -14.65 -12.53 -28.33
CA PHE A 190 -14.88 -11.15 -27.89
C PHE A 190 -14.13 -10.91 -26.59
N LEU A 191 -13.33 -9.85 -26.54
CA LEU A 191 -12.84 -9.26 -25.29
C LEU A 191 -13.63 -7.98 -25.06
N MET A 192 -14.38 -7.89 -23.96
CA MET A 192 -15.26 -6.76 -23.66
C MET A 192 -15.59 -6.68 -22.16
N PRO A 193 -16.19 -5.57 -21.68
CA PRO A 193 -16.67 -5.49 -20.30
C PRO A 193 -17.64 -6.61 -19.94
N LEU A 194 -17.47 -7.20 -18.74
CA LEU A 194 -18.19 -8.40 -18.30
C LEU A 194 -19.71 -8.28 -18.45
N SER A 195 -20.30 -7.15 -18.03
CA SER A 195 -21.75 -6.93 -18.11
C SER A 195 -22.27 -6.98 -19.55
N GLN A 196 -21.51 -6.44 -20.51
CA GLN A 196 -21.86 -6.48 -21.93
C GLN A 196 -21.66 -7.89 -22.51
N GLY A 197 -20.57 -8.57 -22.13
CA GLY A 197 -20.26 -9.92 -22.57
C GLY A 197 -21.31 -10.95 -22.15
N ILE A 198 -21.80 -10.89 -20.90
CA ILE A 198 -22.89 -11.77 -20.42
C ILE A 198 -24.17 -11.53 -21.20
N GLY A 199 -24.51 -10.26 -21.49
CA GLY A 199 -25.69 -9.91 -22.29
C GLY A 199 -25.63 -10.47 -23.72
N MET A 200 -24.47 -10.33 -24.37
CA MET A 200 -24.23 -10.87 -25.70
C MET A 200 -24.29 -12.40 -25.72
N TYR A 201 -23.62 -13.08 -24.77
CA TYR A 201 -23.68 -14.53 -24.65
C TYR A 201 -25.13 -15.01 -24.50
N ALA A 202 -25.89 -14.40 -23.58
CA ALA A 202 -27.29 -14.77 -23.38
C ALA A 202 -28.15 -14.55 -24.64
N ALA A 203 -27.89 -13.48 -25.41
CA ALA A 203 -28.59 -13.21 -26.66
C ALA A 203 -28.25 -14.24 -27.76
N LEU A 204 -26.96 -14.52 -27.95
CA LEU A 204 -26.48 -15.51 -28.93
C LEU A 204 -26.97 -16.92 -28.57
N GLN A 205 -26.93 -17.29 -27.29
CA GLN A 205 -27.42 -18.58 -26.81
C GLN A 205 -28.92 -18.75 -27.07
N ARG A 206 -29.72 -17.70 -26.86
CA ARG A 206 -31.16 -17.71 -27.22
C ARG A 206 -31.36 -17.85 -28.71
N ALA A 207 -30.65 -17.08 -29.53
CA ALA A 207 -30.75 -17.18 -30.98
C ALA A 207 -30.35 -18.57 -31.50
N ALA A 208 -29.33 -19.18 -30.90
CA ALA A 208 -28.84 -20.51 -31.26
C ALA A 208 -29.83 -21.63 -30.87
N THR A 209 -30.69 -21.39 -29.89
CA THR A 209 -31.71 -22.36 -29.44
C THR A 209 -33.09 -22.10 -30.03
N VAL A 210 -33.29 -21.15 -30.95
CA VAL A 210 -34.56 -20.93 -31.64
C VAL A 210 -34.54 -21.62 -33.00
N THR A 211 -35.48 -22.55 -33.23
CA THR A 211 -35.72 -23.12 -34.58
C THR A 211 -36.47 -22.12 -35.46
N GLY A 212 -36.41 -22.30 -36.79
CA GLY A 212 -37.04 -21.40 -37.78
C GLY A 212 -38.56 -21.23 -37.65
N ASP A 213 -39.22 -22.02 -36.79
CA ASP A 213 -40.64 -21.96 -36.43
C ASP A 213 -40.92 -21.30 -35.05
N GLY A 214 -39.90 -20.77 -34.36
CA GLY A 214 -40.04 -20.01 -33.11
C GLY A 214 -40.05 -20.83 -31.83
N ARG A 215 -39.79 -22.16 -31.88
CA ARG A 215 -39.73 -23.03 -30.69
C ARG A 215 -38.30 -23.17 -30.16
N SER A 216 -38.15 -23.45 -28.86
CA SER A 216 -36.84 -23.66 -28.23
C SER A 216 -36.32 -25.08 -28.50
N ALA A 217 -35.24 -25.20 -29.27
CA ALA A 217 -34.47 -26.42 -29.48
C ALA A 217 -33.58 -26.70 -28.26
N ARG A 218 -34.13 -27.32 -27.23
CA ARG A 218 -33.32 -28.07 -26.25
C ARG A 218 -33.80 -29.51 -26.21
N ALA A 219 -33.09 -30.38 -26.92
CA ALA A 219 -33.06 -31.81 -26.65
C ALA A 219 -31.58 -32.21 -26.46
N GLY A 220 -31.17 -32.31 -25.18
CA GLY A 220 -30.00 -33.03 -24.68
C GLY A 220 -28.60 -32.54 -25.10
N ASP A 221 -27.89 -31.86 -24.19
CA ASP A 221 -26.54 -32.25 -23.73
C ASP A 221 -26.16 -31.32 -22.56
N ASP A 222 -26.23 -31.86 -21.34
CA ASP A 222 -25.68 -31.25 -20.14
C ASP A 222 -24.16 -31.42 -20.13
N ARG A 223 -23.42 -30.52 -20.79
CA ARG A 223 -21.97 -30.42 -20.55
C ARG A 223 -21.44 -28.99 -20.47
N HIS A 224 -21.01 -28.70 -19.24
CA HIS A 224 -19.91 -27.82 -18.80
C HIS A 224 -20.16 -26.32 -18.65
N GLY A 225 -20.29 -25.92 -17.38
CA GLY A 225 -19.17 -25.30 -16.63
C GLY A 225 -18.60 -24.00 -17.17
N LEU A 226 -19.11 -22.88 -16.66
CA LEU A 226 -18.53 -22.13 -15.53
C LEU A 226 -19.66 -21.39 -14.80
#